data_AF-A0A954WLZ1-F1
#
_entry.id   AF-A0A954WLZ1-F1
#
_cell.length_a   1.000
_cell.length_b   1.000
_cell.length_c   1.000
_cell.angle_alpha   90.00
_cell.angle_beta   90.00
_cell.angle_gamma   90.00
#
_symmetry.space_group_name_H-M   'P 1'
#
loop_
_entity.id
_entity.type
_entity.pdbx_description
1 polymer ?
#
loop_
_entity_poly.entity_id
_entity_poly.type
_entity_poly.pdbx_seq_one_letter_code
_entity_poly.pdbx_strand_id
1 'polypeptide(L)'
;MDIEDSPHAQYMVDIDRDGDPDFLWIGDDQQGIYWIRNHLPSTPNGHDLNNDGLIDLADLDAICVAVRDNRQEMQFDVDEDGNVGVSDVQHFHDAVLQHVFGDLNSDGLFDSSDLVMLFQKGQYEDDLENNSAWSTGDWNCDGEFDSSDLVIAFQRGTYTR
;
A
#
# COMPACT_ATOMS: atom_id res chain seq x y z
N MET A 1 -8.16 -19.02 -28.18
CA MET A 1 -7.63 -20.32 -27.75
C MET A 1 -8.84 -21.09 -27.28
N ASP A 2 -9.34 -21.99 -28.13
CA ASP A 2 -10.51 -22.81 -27.79
C ASP A 2 -10.04 -23.89 -26.82
N ILE A 3 -10.50 -23.79 -25.57
CA ILE A 3 -10.25 -24.77 -24.53
C ILE A 3 -11.47 -25.70 -24.55
N GLU A 4 -11.50 -26.65 -25.48
CA GLU A 4 -12.53 -27.70 -25.53
C GLU A 4 -12.26 -28.84 -24.52
N ASP A 5 -11.26 -28.67 -23.64
CA ASP A 5 -10.98 -29.64 -22.59
C ASP A 5 -11.85 -29.45 -21.35
N SER A 6 -12.48 -30.55 -20.95
CA SER A 6 -13.19 -30.57 -19.68
C SER A 6 -12.18 -30.59 -18.52
N PRO A 7 -12.38 -29.80 -17.46
CA PRO A 7 -11.52 -29.83 -16.28
C PRO A 7 -11.52 -31.20 -15.60
N HIS A 8 -10.35 -31.72 -15.26
CA HIS A 8 -10.21 -32.83 -14.31
C HIS A 8 -10.45 -32.36 -12.88
N ALA A 9 -9.84 -31.21 -12.53
CA ALA A 9 -10.01 -30.58 -11.24
C ALA A 9 -9.85 -29.06 -11.33
N GLN A 10 -10.54 -28.37 -10.42
CA GLN A 10 -10.49 -26.92 -10.26
C GLN A 10 -10.31 -26.62 -8.78
N TYR A 11 -9.35 -25.76 -8.44
CA TYR A 11 -9.13 -25.32 -7.08
C TYR A 11 -9.07 -23.80 -7.04
N MET A 12 -9.61 -23.24 -5.96
CA MET A 12 -9.27 -21.89 -5.54
C MET A 12 -8.22 -22.01 -4.44
N VAL A 13 -7.03 -21.49 -4.70
CA VAL A 13 -5.88 -21.56 -3.80
C VAL A 13 -5.04 -20.32 -4.05
N ASP A 14 -4.63 -19.67 -2.98
CA ASP A 14 -3.68 -18.56 -3.02
C ASP A 14 -2.27 -19.15 -3.24
N ILE A 15 -1.80 -19.14 -4.49
CA ILE A 15 -0.55 -19.81 -4.88
C ILE A 15 0.65 -18.90 -4.69
N ASP A 16 0.52 -17.61 -4.93
CA ASP A 16 1.59 -16.63 -4.79
C ASP A 16 1.56 -15.84 -3.47
N ARG A 17 0.59 -16.13 -2.59
CA ARG A 17 0.46 -15.59 -1.22
C ARG A 17 0.15 -14.10 -1.18
N ASP A 18 -0.53 -13.58 -2.18
CA ASP A 18 -1.00 -12.19 -2.16
C ASP A 18 -2.35 -12.02 -1.45
N GLY A 19 -2.88 -13.10 -0.87
CA GLY A 19 -4.09 -13.08 -0.06
C GLY A 19 -5.38 -13.11 -0.88
N ASP A 20 -5.32 -13.17 -2.22
CA ASP A 20 -6.49 -13.48 -3.04
C ASP A 20 -6.46 -14.90 -3.62
N PRO A 21 -7.60 -15.64 -3.59
CA PRO A 21 -7.61 -16.99 -4.11
C PRO A 21 -7.40 -16.98 -5.63
N ASP A 22 -6.27 -17.55 -6.07
CA ASP A 22 -6.05 -17.80 -7.49
C ASP A 22 -6.90 -18.96 -8.01
N PHE A 23 -7.03 -19.01 -9.33
CA PHE A 23 -7.63 -20.13 -10.00
C PHE A 23 -6.57 -21.12 -10.51
N LEU A 24 -6.62 -22.35 -9.99
CA LEU A 24 -5.81 -23.47 -10.44
C LEU A 24 -6.69 -24.43 -11.26
N TRP A 25 -6.31 -24.63 -12.53
CA TRP A 25 -6.99 -25.51 -13.46
C TRP A 25 -6.10 -26.70 -13.85
N ILE A 26 -6.64 -27.91 -13.72
CA ILE A 26 -5.99 -29.16 -14.12
C ILE A 26 -6.79 -29.78 -15.27
N GLY A 27 -6.21 -29.83 -16.46
CA GLY A 27 -6.80 -30.44 -17.66
C GLY A 27 -6.82 -31.98 -17.60
N ASP A 28 -7.78 -32.60 -18.27
CA ASP A 28 -8.03 -34.06 -18.21
C ASP A 28 -7.15 -34.88 -19.17
N ASP A 29 -6.62 -34.27 -20.22
CA ASP A 29 -6.01 -35.00 -21.34
C ASP A 29 -4.52 -34.69 -21.60
N GLN A 30 -3.95 -33.61 -21.02
CA GLN A 30 -2.56 -33.21 -21.33
C GLN A 30 -1.76 -32.61 -20.18
N GLN A 31 -1.65 -33.26 -19.01
CA GLN A 31 -0.65 -32.98 -17.94
C GLN A 31 -0.42 -31.49 -17.55
N GLY A 32 -1.33 -30.61 -17.94
CA GLY A 32 -1.14 -29.17 -17.92
C GLY A 32 -1.76 -28.65 -16.65
N ILE A 33 -0.91 -28.08 -15.81
CA ILE A 33 -1.36 -27.27 -14.67
C ILE A 33 -1.33 -25.84 -15.16
N TYR A 34 -2.49 -25.20 -15.18
CA TYR A 34 -2.63 -23.79 -15.50
C TYR A 34 -2.95 -23.05 -14.22
N TRP A 35 -2.14 -22.05 -13.93
CA TRP A 35 -2.42 -21.07 -12.89
C TRP A 35 -2.82 -19.79 -13.58
N ILE A 36 -4.02 -19.32 -13.25
CA ILE A 36 -4.51 -18.01 -13.65
C ILE A 36 -4.40 -17.15 -12.42
N ARG A 37 -3.42 -16.24 -12.43
CA ARG A 37 -3.34 -15.21 -11.40
C ARG A 37 -4.63 -14.41 -11.46
N ASN A 38 -5.32 -14.40 -10.34
CA ASN A 38 -6.42 -13.48 -10.17
C ASN A 38 -5.79 -12.13 -9.81
N HIS A 39 -6.04 -11.12 -10.64
CA HIS A 39 -5.65 -9.74 -10.33
C HIS A 39 -6.95 -8.98 -10.05
N LEU A 40 -7.73 -9.52 -9.11
CA LEU A 40 -8.66 -8.63 -8.43
C LEU A 40 -7.78 -7.66 -7.63
N PRO A 41 -8.18 -6.40 -7.46
CA PRO A 41 -7.66 -5.63 -6.34
C PRO A 41 -7.81 -6.55 -5.12
N SER A 42 -6.68 -6.92 -4.53
CA SER A 42 -6.50 -7.85 -3.41
C SER A 42 -7.70 -7.89 -2.46
N THR A 43 -8.01 -9.08 -1.95
CA THR A 43 -9.20 -9.36 -1.12
C THR A 43 -9.53 -8.31 -0.05
N PRO A 44 -10.81 -8.24 0.39
CA PRO A 44 -11.35 -7.14 1.22
C PRO A 44 -10.70 -6.85 2.59
N ASN A 45 -9.62 -7.54 3.02
CA ASN A 45 -9.11 -7.43 4.40
C ASN A 45 -7.57 -7.46 4.56
N GLY A 46 -6.76 -7.68 3.51
CA GLY A 46 -5.29 -7.79 3.69
C GLY A 46 -4.59 -6.43 3.83
N HIS A 47 -5.06 -5.47 3.04
CA HIS A 47 -4.48 -4.12 2.93
C HIS A 47 -5.49 -3.00 3.24
N ASP A 48 -6.76 -3.36 3.51
CA ASP A 48 -7.72 -2.48 4.19
C ASP A 48 -7.46 -2.58 5.69
N LEU A 49 -6.52 -1.78 6.17
CA LEU A 49 -5.97 -1.79 7.52
C LEU A 49 -6.83 -0.98 8.48
N ASN A 50 -7.64 -0.06 7.96
CA ASN A 50 -8.57 0.75 8.75
C ASN A 50 -10.01 0.17 8.76
N ASN A 51 -10.30 -0.86 7.95
CA ASN A 51 -11.60 -1.53 7.77
C ASN A 51 -12.71 -0.63 7.19
N ASP A 52 -12.37 0.31 6.31
CA ASP A 52 -13.34 1.19 5.65
C ASP A 52 -13.83 0.65 4.29
N GLY A 53 -13.28 -0.48 3.83
CA GLY A 53 -13.61 -1.16 2.58
C GLY A 53 -12.93 -0.56 1.36
N LEU A 54 -12.02 0.39 1.53
CA LEU A 54 -11.14 0.94 0.50
C LEU A 54 -9.69 0.54 0.82
N ILE A 55 -8.84 0.63 -0.20
CA ILE A 55 -7.39 0.52 -0.05
C ILE A 55 -6.83 1.87 -0.50
N ASP A 56 -6.52 2.75 0.45
CA ASP A 56 -6.11 4.12 0.17
C ASP A 56 -5.09 4.69 1.18
N LEU A 57 -4.88 6.01 1.16
CA LEU A 57 -3.93 6.68 2.06
C LEU A 57 -4.31 6.53 3.54
N ALA A 58 -5.57 6.28 3.87
CA ALA A 58 -5.99 6.08 5.25
C ALA A 58 -5.51 4.73 5.82
N ASP A 59 -5.21 3.74 4.97
CA ASP A 59 -4.55 2.50 5.39
C ASP A 59 -3.05 2.71 5.64
N LEU A 60 -2.42 3.55 4.82
CA LEU A 60 -1.03 3.97 5.04
C LEU A 60 -0.89 4.75 6.35
N ASP A 61 -1.85 5.62 6.65
CA ASP A 61 -1.97 6.29 7.96
C ASP A 61 -2.09 5.26 9.11
N ALA A 62 -2.85 4.18 8.90
CA ALA A 62 -2.99 3.12 9.89
C ALA A 62 -1.67 2.36 10.15
N ILE A 63 -0.85 2.12 9.10
CA ILE A 63 0.50 1.55 9.27
C ILE A 63 1.41 2.52 10.02
N CYS A 64 1.44 3.80 9.65
CA CYS A 64 2.27 4.79 10.35
C CYS A 64 1.95 4.83 11.85
N VAL A 65 0.66 4.83 12.21
CA VAL A 65 0.24 4.73 13.62
C VAL A 65 0.74 3.44 14.27
N ALA A 66 0.67 2.30 13.58
CA ALA A 66 1.16 1.03 14.09
C ALA A 66 2.68 1.05 14.33
N VAL A 67 3.45 1.60 13.38
CA VAL A 67 4.92 1.76 13.50
C VAL A 67 5.27 2.64 14.70
N ARG A 68 4.62 3.80 14.82
CA ARG A 68 4.84 4.74 15.92
C ARG A 68 4.51 4.16 17.29
N ASP A 69 3.39 3.44 17.39
CA ASP A 69 2.93 2.81 18.63
C ASP A 69 3.66 1.48 18.92
N ASN A 70 4.61 1.07 18.05
CA ASN A 70 5.33 -0.20 18.13
C ASN A 70 4.38 -1.41 18.25
N ARG A 71 3.29 -1.35 17.48
CA ARG A 71 2.34 -2.44 17.24
C ARG A 71 3.01 -3.50 16.36
N GLN A 72 2.65 -4.77 16.55
CA GLN A 72 3.33 -5.91 15.91
C GLN A 72 2.30 -6.96 15.43
N GLU A 73 1.06 -6.55 15.26
CA GLU A 73 0.00 -7.38 14.71
C GLU A 73 0.30 -7.67 13.24
N MET A 74 0.18 -8.95 12.85
CA MET A 74 0.48 -9.43 11.48
C MET A 74 -0.24 -8.68 10.36
N GLN A 75 -1.36 -8.01 10.65
CA GLN A 75 -2.05 -7.19 9.67
C GLN A 75 -1.24 -5.95 9.23
N PHE A 76 -0.29 -5.48 10.04
CA PHE A 76 0.57 -4.34 9.71
C PHE A 76 1.96 -4.75 9.20
N ASP A 77 2.26 -6.06 9.21
CA ASP A 77 3.49 -6.66 8.67
C ASP A 77 3.21 -7.01 7.20
N VAL A 78 3.11 -5.98 6.37
CA VAL A 78 2.65 -6.07 4.97
C VAL A 78 3.76 -6.50 4.02
N ASP A 79 5.03 -6.40 4.42
CA ASP A 79 6.16 -6.92 3.65
C ASP A 79 6.57 -8.36 4.04
N GLU A 80 5.87 -8.93 5.03
CA GLU A 80 6.05 -10.27 5.59
C GLU A 80 7.47 -10.54 6.13
N ASP A 81 8.21 -9.52 6.57
CA ASP A 81 9.54 -9.69 7.15
C ASP A 81 9.53 -10.16 8.61
N GLY A 82 8.35 -10.13 9.24
CA GLY A 82 8.13 -10.54 10.63
C GLY A 82 8.25 -9.41 11.64
N ASN A 83 8.42 -8.16 11.21
CA ASN A 83 8.48 -6.97 12.06
C ASN A 83 7.68 -5.83 11.44
N VAL A 84 6.81 -5.20 12.22
CA VAL A 84 6.11 -3.99 11.77
C VAL A 84 7.05 -2.79 11.92
N GLY A 85 7.38 -2.13 10.81
CA GLY A 85 8.32 -1.02 10.72
C GLY A 85 8.15 -0.15 9.46
N VAL A 86 9.15 0.71 9.20
CA VAL A 86 9.12 1.64 8.05
C VAL A 86 9.21 0.89 6.71
N SER A 87 9.69 -0.35 6.70
CA SER A 87 9.70 -1.19 5.50
C SER A 87 8.28 -1.55 5.05
N ASP A 88 7.35 -1.77 5.98
CA ASP A 88 5.93 -1.98 5.70
C ASP A 88 5.27 -0.77 5.05
N VAL A 89 5.52 0.41 5.61
CA VAL A 89 5.04 1.69 5.05
C VAL A 89 5.52 1.82 3.60
N GLN A 90 6.79 1.49 3.36
CA GLN A 90 7.37 1.56 2.03
C GLN A 90 6.78 0.54 1.07
N HIS A 91 6.60 -0.69 1.54
CA HIS A 91 6.01 -1.77 0.76
C HIS A 91 4.57 -1.43 0.39
N PHE A 92 3.77 -0.94 1.33
CA PHE A 92 2.40 -0.51 1.08
C PHE A 92 2.33 0.59 0.03
N HIS A 93 3.17 1.62 0.17
CA HIS A 93 3.23 2.71 -0.81
C HIS A 93 3.58 2.21 -2.23
N ASP A 94 4.67 1.45 -2.37
CA ASP A 94 5.21 1.09 -3.68
C ASP A 94 4.49 -0.07 -4.36
N ALA A 95 4.11 -1.09 -3.59
CA ALA A 95 3.56 -2.33 -4.13
C ALA A 95 2.03 -2.34 -4.13
N VAL A 96 1.40 -1.73 -3.11
CA VAL A 96 -0.06 -1.79 -2.91
C VAL A 96 -0.74 -0.57 -3.52
N LEU A 97 -0.38 0.64 -3.09
CA LEU A 97 -1.05 1.87 -3.57
C LEU A 97 -0.66 2.23 -5.00
N GLN A 98 0.57 1.91 -5.42
CA GLN A 98 1.13 2.32 -6.71
C GLN A 98 0.96 3.83 -6.98
N HIS A 99 0.99 4.62 -5.91
CA HIS A 99 0.76 6.05 -5.95
C HIS A 99 2.09 6.81 -6.05
N VAL A 100 2.06 8.04 -6.54
CA VAL A 100 3.28 8.86 -6.60
C VAL A 100 3.54 9.47 -5.23
N PHE A 101 4.74 9.24 -4.71
CA PHE A 101 5.15 9.80 -3.42
C PHE A 101 5.05 11.32 -3.45
N GLY A 102 4.26 11.89 -2.54
CA GLY A 102 4.02 13.33 -2.42
C GLY A 102 2.87 13.88 -3.29
N ASP A 103 2.24 13.06 -4.14
CA ASP A 103 1.06 13.46 -4.92
C ASP A 103 -0.20 13.46 -4.03
N LEU A 104 -0.63 14.65 -3.61
CA LEU A 104 -1.76 14.82 -2.69
C LEU A 104 -3.08 15.12 -3.40
N ASN A 105 -3.00 15.43 -4.70
CA ASN A 105 -4.16 15.79 -5.50
C ASN A 105 -4.57 14.67 -6.48
N SER A 106 -3.80 13.58 -6.50
CA SER A 106 -3.98 12.37 -7.31
C SER A 106 -3.93 12.62 -8.82
N ASP A 107 -3.11 13.58 -9.27
CA ASP A 107 -2.88 13.83 -10.70
C ASP A 107 -1.69 13.03 -11.27
N GLY A 108 -1.05 12.21 -10.44
CA GLY A 108 0.08 11.36 -10.79
C GLY A 108 1.41 12.11 -10.81
N LEU A 109 1.48 13.33 -10.27
CA LEU A 109 2.69 14.14 -10.18
C LEU A 109 2.88 14.61 -8.74
N PHE A 110 4.14 14.70 -8.32
CA PHE A 110 4.49 15.45 -7.11
C PHE A 110 5.08 16.80 -7.55
N ASP A 111 4.32 17.88 -7.42
CA ASP A 111 4.74 19.22 -7.84
C ASP A 111 4.40 20.32 -6.82
N SER A 112 4.58 21.58 -7.23
CA SER A 112 4.30 22.73 -6.35
C SER A 112 2.84 22.85 -5.90
N SER A 113 1.89 22.30 -6.65
CA SER A 113 0.46 22.28 -6.34
C SER A 113 0.21 21.40 -5.11
N ASP A 114 0.85 20.23 -5.05
CA ASP A 114 0.78 19.34 -3.88
C ASP A 114 1.38 20.01 -2.65
N LEU A 115 2.56 20.63 -2.79
CA LEU A 115 3.17 21.37 -1.68
C LEU A 115 2.27 22.52 -1.19
N VAL A 116 1.61 23.24 -2.09
CA VAL A 116 0.64 24.28 -1.68
C VAL A 116 -0.55 23.68 -0.94
N MET A 117 -1.09 22.56 -1.41
CA MET A 117 -2.18 21.84 -0.72
C MET A 117 -1.75 21.32 0.65
N LEU A 118 -0.51 20.84 0.74
CA LEU A 118 0.11 20.35 1.96
C LEU A 118 0.25 21.47 3.00
N PHE A 119 0.87 22.59 2.63
CA PHE A 119 1.03 23.73 3.54
C PHE A 119 -0.30 24.39 3.93
N GLN A 120 -1.35 24.27 3.10
CA GLN A 120 -2.70 24.72 3.46
C GLN A 120 -3.33 23.91 4.60
N LYS A 121 -2.85 22.70 4.90
CA LYS A 121 -3.26 21.94 6.09
C LYS A 121 -2.77 22.58 7.39
N GLY A 122 -1.67 23.33 7.33
CA GLY A 122 -1.16 24.12 8.45
C GLY A 122 -0.48 23.31 9.55
N GLN A 123 0.01 22.10 9.25
CA GLN A 123 0.68 21.21 10.21
C GLN A 123 2.21 21.28 10.14
N TYR A 124 2.77 22.01 9.17
CA TYR A 124 4.22 22.16 9.05
C TYR A 124 4.79 22.93 10.23
N GLU A 125 5.65 22.29 11.04
CA GLU A 125 6.32 22.90 12.19
C GLU A 125 5.33 23.70 13.09
N ASP A 126 4.18 23.11 13.41
CA ASP A 126 3.08 23.80 14.12
C ASP A 126 3.11 23.65 15.66
N ASP A 127 4.11 22.94 16.19
CA ASP A 127 4.29 22.59 17.61
C ASP A 127 3.15 21.74 18.23
N LEU A 128 2.29 21.10 17.41
CA LEU A 128 1.21 20.23 17.88
C LEU A 128 1.55 18.75 17.70
N GLU A 129 1.99 18.13 18.80
CA GLU A 129 2.43 16.74 18.77
C GLU A 129 1.37 15.75 18.23
N ASN A 130 1.83 14.82 17.38
CA ASN A 130 1.08 13.68 16.82
C ASN A 130 -0.20 14.08 16.07
N ASN A 131 -0.20 15.23 15.40
CA ASN A 131 -1.35 15.70 14.64
C ASN A 131 -1.25 15.43 13.14
N SER A 132 -0.10 14.95 12.67
CA SER A 132 0.19 14.72 11.26
C SER A 132 0.00 13.26 10.87
N ALA A 133 -0.28 13.08 9.58
CA ALA A 133 -0.56 11.83 8.91
C ALA A 133 0.11 11.87 7.53
N TRP A 134 0.17 10.74 6.82
CA TRP A 134 0.80 10.69 5.50
C TRP A 134 0.17 11.68 4.51
N SER A 135 -1.16 11.76 4.55
CA SER A 135 -1.96 12.69 3.74
C SER A 135 -1.78 14.17 4.10
N THR A 136 -1.11 14.46 5.22
CA THR A 136 -0.83 15.82 5.70
C THR A 136 0.65 16.10 5.92
N GLY A 137 1.54 15.18 5.54
CA GLY A 137 2.97 15.43 5.37
C GLY A 137 3.91 14.58 6.22
N ASP A 138 3.38 13.72 7.10
CA ASP A 138 4.18 12.78 7.91
C ASP A 138 4.61 11.59 7.04
N TRP A 139 5.75 11.74 6.37
CA TRP A 139 6.30 10.76 5.43
C TRP A 139 7.37 9.88 6.05
N ASN A 140 7.67 10.11 7.33
CA ASN A 140 8.60 9.31 8.13
C ASN A 140 7.87 8.48 9.23
N CYS A 141 6.55 8.69 9.38
CA CYS A 141 5.65 8.10 10.37
C CYS A 141 5.96 8.45 11.84
N ASP A 142 6.55 9.60 12.13
CA ASP A 142 6.86 10.04 13.50
C ASP A 142 5.73 10.85 14.16
N GLY A 143 4.68 11.18 13.42
CA GLY A 143 3.52 11.93 13.87
C GLY A 143 3.59 13.44 13.66
N GLU A 144 4.70 13.95 13.13
CA GLU A 144 4.92 15.36 12.83
C GLU A 144 5.04 15.58 11.32
N PHE A 145 4.72 16.79 10.86
CA PHE A 145 5.11 17.23 9.54
C PHE A 145 6.18 18.31 9.68
N ASP A 146 7.43 17.95 9.40
CA ASP A 146 8.56 18.87 9.55
C ASP A 146 9.55 18.79 8.37
N SER A 147 10.70 19.44 8.56
CA SER A 147 11.76 19.47 7.54
C SER A 147 12.29 18.07 7.18
N SER A 148 12.22 17.09 8.09
CA SER A 148 12.71 15.74 7.88
C SER A 148 11.85 14.97 6.88
N ASP A 149 10.54 15.18 6.87
CA ASP A 149 9.62 14.62 5.89
C ASP A 149 9.90 15.15 4.50
N LEU A 150 10.05 16.48 4.39
CA LEU A 150 10.40 17.12 3.13
C LEU A 150 11.70 16.53 2.55
N VAL A 151 12.70 16.27 3.40
CA VAL A 151 13.94 15.61 2.98
C VAL A 151 13.66 14.21 2.44
N ILE A 152 12.81 13.42 3.09
CA ILE A 152 12.42 12.08 2.61
C ILE A 152 11.73 12.16 1.25
N ALA A 153 10.73 13.03 1.08
CA ALA A 153 10.04 13.16 -0.21
C ALA A 153 10.98 13.61 -1.33
N PHE A 154 11.89 14.57 -1.07
CA PHE A 154 12.85 14.98 -2.10
C PHE A 154 13.91 13.92 -2.40
N GLN A 155 14.29 13.10 -1.41
CA GLN A 155 15.20 11.97 -1.63
C GLN A 155 14.59 10.89 -2.52
N ARG A 156 13.26 10.75 -2.56
CA ARG A 156 12.55 9.87 -3.50
C ARG A 156 12.69 10.30 -4.95
N GLY A 157 13.01 11.57 -5.19
CA GLY A 157 13.29 12.09 -6.53
C GLY A 157 12.07 12.17 -7.44
N THR A 158 10.85 12.12 -6.89
CA THR A 158 9.59 12.21 -7.63
C THR A 158 9.16 13.64 -7.92
N TYR A 159 9.75 14.64 -7.23
CA TYR A 159 9.37 16.04 -7.39
C TYR A 159 9.66 16.55 -8.80
N THR A 160 8.62 17.02 -9.47
CA THR A 160 8.68 17.65 -10.78
C THR A 160 8.24 19.11 -10.71
N ARG A 161 8.67 19.90 -11.70
CA ARG A 161 8.42 21.33 -11.79
C ARG A 161 7.50 21.67 -12.96
#